data_AF-A0A820NK03-F1
#
_entry.id   AF-A0A820NK03-F1
#
_cell.length_a   1.000
_cell.length_b   1.000
_cell.length_c   1.000
_cell.angle_alpha   90.00
_cell.angle_beta   90.00
_cell.angle_gamma   90.00
#
_symmetry.space_group_name_H-M   'P 1'
#
loop_
_entity.id
_entity.type
_entity.pdbx_description
1 polymer ?
#
loop_
_entity_poly.entity_id
_entity_poly.type
_entity_poly.pdbx_seq_one_letter_code
_entity_poly.pdbx_strand_id
1 'polypeptide(L)'
;NKFSSFPHANFISLYKTGHPKNIEKLKCILHYFRRITEEMPNGVITIRRFSLPKQYLPLWHKSHTSLCDLHLTTSKKIEEVQNTLQADFANKYIGGGVLGSGCVQEEIRFSMCREML
;
A
#
# COMPACT_ATOMS: atom_id res chain seq x y z
N ASN A 1 -17.01 -0.26 -20.15
CA ASN A 1 -17.26 -1.23 -19.06
C ASN A 1 -17.17 -0.46 -17.73
N LYS A 2 -18.18 -0.50 -16.85
CA LYS A 2 -18.38 0.48 -15.74
C LYS A 2 -17.24 0.55 -14.70
N PHE A 3 -16.36 -0.46 -14.66
CA PHE A 3 -15.29 -0.60 -13.67
C PHE A 3 -13.87 -0.56 -14.24
N SER A 4 -13.68 -0.21 -15.52
CA SER A 4 -12.35 -0.25 -16.15
C SER A 4 -11.34 0.75 -15.58
N SER A 5 -11.80 1.74 -14.81
CA SER A 5 -10.97 2.73 -14.12
C SER A 5 -10.66 2.38 -12.66
N PHE A 6 -11.04 1.18 -12.20
CA PHE A 6 -10.85 0.73 -10.82
C PHE A 6 -9.89 -0.47 -10.75
N PRO A 7 -9.13 -0.62 -9.65
CA PRO A 7 -8.31 -1.80 -9.44
C PRO A 7 -9.18 -3.07 -9.34
N HIS A 8 -8.56 -4.22 -9.61
CA HIS A 8 -9.20 -5.51 -9.41
C HIS A 8 -9.36 -5.79 -7.91
N ALA A 9 -10.54 -6.25 -7.48
CA ALA A 9 -10.82 -6.58 -6.08
C ALA A 9 -11.02 -8.08 -5.82
N ASN A 10 -11.29 -8.89 -6.86
CA ASN A 10 -11.48 -10.33 -6.69
C ASN A 10 -10.14 -11.07 -6.54
N PHE A 11 -10.15 -12.18 -5.81
CA PHE A 11 -8.91 -12.93 -5.51
C PHE A 11 -8.67 -14.04 -6.54
N ILE A 12 -9.47 -14.13 -7.61
CA ILE A 12 -9.42 -15.22 -8.60
C ILE A 12 -8.02 -15.36 -9.20
N SER A 13 -7.39 -14.22 -9.51
CA SER A 13 -6.04 -14.18 -10.07
C SER A 13 -4.95 -14.69 -9.12
N LEU A 14 -5.18 -14.73 -7.80
CA LEU A 14 -4.21 -15.26 -6.84
C LEU A 14 -4.10 -16.79 -6.95
N TYR A 15 -5.21 -17.51 -6.98
CA TYR A 15 -5.20 -18.98 -6.95
C TYR A 15 -5.26 -19.64 -8.33
N LYS A 16 -5.36 -18.86 -9.42
CA LYS A 16 -5.49 -19.42 -10.78
C LYS A 16 -4.22 -20.13 -11.30
N THR A 17 -3.03 -19.67 -10.92
CA THR A 17 -1.77 -20.11 -11.56
C THR A 17 -0.87 -20.95 -10.68
N GLY A 18 -1.14 -21.04 -9.36
CA GLY A 18 -0.29 -21.76 -8.41
C GLY A 18 1.15 -21.22 -8.29
N HIS A 19 1.43 -20.00 -8.77
CA HIS A 19 2.77 -19.44 -8.76
C HIS A 19 3.29 -19.26 -7.31
N PRO A 20 4.57 -19.55 -7.00
CA PRO A 20 5.09 -19.51 -5.62
C PRO A 20 4.80 -18.19 -4.88
N LYS A 21 4.99 -17.05 -5.55
CA LYS A 21 4.67 -15.73 -4.99
C LYS A 21 3.19 -15.59 -4.57
N ASN A 22 2.28 -16.18 -5.33
CA ASN A 22 0.84 -16.14 -5.00
C ASN A 22 0.51 -17.04 -3.82
N ILE A 23 1.21 -18.18 -3.68
CA ILE A 23 1.06 -19.05 -2.52
C ILE A 23 1.48 -18.31 -1.24
N GLU A 24 2.60 -17.58 -1.26
CA GLU A 24 3.02 -16.78 -0.11
C GLU A 24 2.02 -15.66 0.22
N LYS A 25 1.48 -14.98 -0.79
CA LYS A 25 0.40 -13.99 -0.58
C LYS A 25 -0.85 -14.62 0.03
N LEU A 26 -1.24 -15.82 -0.43
CA LEU A 26 -2.37 -16.55 0.13
C LEU A 26 -2.14 -16.88 1.60
N LYS A 27 -0.92 -17.27 1.99
CA LYS A 27 -0.57 -17.47 3.41
C LYS A 27 -0.76 -16.19 4.23
N CYS A 28 -0.32 -15.03 3.72
CA CYS A 28 -0.54 -13.74 4.39
C CYS A 28 -2.04 -13.43 4.56
N ILE A 29 -2.83 -13.64 3.51
CA ILE A 29 -4.28 -13.41 3.53
C ILE A 29 -4.98 -14.34 4.52
N LEU A 30 -4.67 -15.64 4.48
CA LEU A 30 -5.26 -16.63 5.40
C LEU A 30 -4.85 -16.36 6.85
N HIS A 31 -3.60 -15.95 7.07
CA HIS A 31 -3.14 -15.54 8.39
C HIS A 31 -3.92 -14.33 8.91
N TYR A 32 -4.14 -13.31 8.08
CA TYR A 32 -4.95 -12.15 8.45
C TYR A 32 -6.39 -12.58 8.82
N PHE A 33 -7.06 -13.36 7.98
CA PHE A 33 -8.42 -13.83 8.27
C PHE A 33 -8.49 -14.63 9.56
N ARG A 34 -7.53 -15.54 9.80
CA ARG A 34 -7.45 -16.28 11.06
C ARG A 34 -7.42 -15.33 12.27
N ARG A 35 -6.56 -14.31 12.23
CA ARG A 35 -6.39 -13.35 13.33
C ARG A 35 -7.67 -12.58 13.63
N ILE A 36 -8.33 -12.02 12.61
CA ILE A 36 -9.54 -11.21 12.82
C ILE A 36 -10.75 -12.05 13.21
N THR A 37 -10.79 -13.34 12.84
CA THR A 37 -11.86 -14.26 13.26
C THR A 37 -11.67 -14.79 14.68
N GLU A 38 -10.43 -14.82 15.18
CA GLU A 38 -10.12 -15.18 16.57
C GLU A 38 -10.40 -14.01 17.52
N GLU A 39 -9.92 -12.81 17.17
CA GLU A 39 -10.12 -11.58 17.94
C GLU A 39 -10.26 -10.40 17.00
N MET A 40 -11.46 -9.80 16.95
CA MET A 40 -11.73 -8.68 16.07
C MET A 40 -11.03 -7.41 16.58
N PRO A 41 -10.17 -6.75 15.77
CA PRO A 41 -9.59 -5.48 16.15
C PRO A 41 -10.68 -4.39 16.21
N ASN A 42 -10.64 -3.57 17.26
CA ASN A 42 -11.59 -2.47 17.50
C ASN A 42 -11.06 -1.09 17.06
N GLY A 43 -9.99 -1.07 16.25
CA GLY A 43 -9.40 0.15 15.73
C GLY A 43 -10.22 0.79 14.61
N VAL A 44 -9.82 2.01 14.20
CA VAL A 44 -10.45 2.74 13.09
C VAL A 44 -9.43 2.97 11.99
N ILE A 45 -9.83 2.71 10.75
CA ILE A 45 -9.04 2.98 9.56
C ILE A 45 -9.67 4.16 8.81
N THR A 46 -8.85 5.17 8.52
CA THR A 46 -9.27 6.34 7.74
C THR A 46 -8.61 6.31 6.37
N ILE A 47 -9.42 6.17 5.31
CA ILE A 47 -8.95 6.25 3.92
C ILE A 47 -9.33 7.61 3.36
N ARG A 48 -8.32 8.37 2.91
CA ARG A 48 -8.53 9.72 2.38
C ARG A 48 -8.00 9.83 0.95
N ARG A 49 -8.89 10.12 0.01
CA ARG A 49 -8.51 10.59 -1.33
C ARG A 49 -8.34 12.09 -1.29
N PHE A 50 -7.12 12.57 -1.52
CA PHE A 50 -6.81 13.99 -1.56
C PHE A 50 -6.43 14.41 -2.98
N SER A 51 -6.97 15.54 -3.45
CA SER A 51 -6.61 16.13 -4.74
C SER A 51 -6.34 17.61 -4.51
N LEU A 52 -5.16 18.08 -4.93
CA LEU A 52 -4.74 19.45 -4.74
C LEU A 52 -5.00 20.25 -6.04
N PRO A 53 -5.90 21.26 -6.01
CA PRO A 53 -6.11 22.14 -7.16
C PRO A 53 -4.83 22.89 -7.54
N LYS A 54 -4.67 23.18 -8.84
CA LYS A 54 -3.46 23.83 -9.38
C LYS A 54 -3.14 25.16 -8.68
N GLN A 55 -4.15 25.92 -8.25
CA GLN A 55 -3.94 27.20 -7.58
C GLN A 55 -3.25 27.09 -6.21
N TYR A 56 -3.26 25.91 -5.59
CA TYR A 56 -2.61 25.66 -4.29
C TYR A 56 -1.23 24.99 -4.45
N LEU A 57 -0.78 24.72 -5.67
CA LEU A 57 0.57 24.21 -5.89
C LEU A 57 1.60 25.31 -5.61
N PRO A 58 2.70 24.98 -4.92
CA PRO A 58 3.75 25.97 -4.64
C PRO A 58 4.43 26.41 -5.93
N LEU A 59 4.78 27.70 -5.99
CA LEU A 59 5.64 28.25 -7.04
C LEU A 59 7.10 27.94 -6.69
N TRP A 60 7.57 26.75 -7.03
CA TRP A 60 8.89 26.23 -6.63
C TRP A 60 10.05 27.20 -6.92
N HIS A 61 10.04 27.87 -8.06
CA HIS A 61 11.08 28.84 -8.46
C HIS A 61 11.10 30.13 -7.62
N LYS A 62 10.05 30.39 -6.82
CA LYS A 62 9.95 31.53 -5.89
C LYS A 62 10.07 31.09 -4.42
N SER A 63 10.28 29.81 -4.16
CA SER A 63 10.38 29.31 -2.80
C SER A 63 11.74 29.69 -2.20
N HIS A 64 11.71 30.33 -1.04
CA HIS A 64 12.89 30.61 -0.21
C HIS A 64 12.91 29.73 1.06
N THR A 65 12.07 28.69 1.10
CA THR A 65 11.97 27.80 2.26
C THR A 65 13.27 27.02 2.42
N SER A 66 13.85 27.05 3.62
CA SER A 66 15.03 26.24 3.95
C SER A 66 14.72 24.75 3.85
N LEU A 67 15.73 23.96 3.49
CA LEU A 67 15.62 22.51 3.51
C LEU A 67 15.39 22.01 4.94
N CYS A 68 14.63 20.93 5.08
CA CYS A 68 14.44 20.27 6.37
C CYS A 68 15.59 19.30 6.66
N ASP A 69 15.65 18.83 7.91
CA ASP A 69 16.61 17.82 8.32
C ASP A 69 16.45 16.52 7.51
N LEU A 70 17.59 15.90 7.18
CA LEU A 70 17.66 14.65 6.42
C LEU A 70 18.39 13.58 7.22
N HIS A 71 17.72 12.46 7.46
CA HIS A 71 18.30 11.27 8.04
C HIS A 71 18.38 10.14 7.01
N LEU A 72 19.58 9.64 6.74
CA LEU A 72 19.85 8.58 5.77
C LEU A 72 20.23 7.28 6.49
N THR A 73 19.67 6.17 6.07
CA THR A 73 20.01 4.84 6.58
C THR A 73 19.87 3.79 5.50
N THR A 74 20.77 2.79 5.53
CA THR A 74 20.74 1.61 4.65
C THR A 74 20.33 0.35 5.40
N SER A 75 20.15 0.42 6.73
CA SER A 75 19.94 -0.73 7.60
C SER A 75 18.48 -1.00 7.95
N LYS A 76 17.57 -0.06 7.62
CA LYS A 76 16.15 -0.16 7.93
C LYS A 76 15.29 0.00 6.68
N LYS A 77 14.16 -0.68 6.66
CA LYS A 77 13.09 -0.51 5.69
C LYS A 77 12.07 0.51 6.18
N ILE A 78 11.21 0.97 5.27
CA ILE A 78 10.20 2.00 5.55
C ILE A 78 9.23 1.53 6.65
N GLU A 79 8.78 0.27 6.59
CA GLU A 79 7.82 -0.30 7.55
C GLU A 79 8.39 -0.47 8.97
N GLU A 80 9.72 -0.49 9.11
CA GLU A 80 10.42 -0.66 10.39
C GLU A 80 10.58 0.68 11.15
N VAL A 81 10.36 1.81 10.48
CA VAL A 81 10.49 3.14 11.08
C VAL A 81 9.14 3.60 11.64
N GLN A 82 9.00 3.52 12.96
CA GLN A 82 7.80 3.95 13.66
C GLN A 82 7.66 5.47 13.73
N ASN A 83 6.43 5.96 13.97
CA ASN A 83 6.11 7.38 14.18
C ASN A 83 6.49 8.29 12.99
N THR A 84 6.44 7.78 11.76
CA THR A 84 6.70 8.54 10.54
C THR A 84 5.58 8.37 9.53
N LEU A 85 5.48 9.30 8.58
CA LEU A 85 4.66 9.09 7.39
C LEU A 85 5.40 8.12 6.46
N GLN A 86 4.90 6.89 6.40
CA GLN A 86 5.51 5.84 5.59
C GLN A 86 5.01 5.93 4.15
N ALA A 87 5.93 6.16 3.21
CA ALA A 87 5.62 6.23 1.79
C ALA A 87 5.36 4.82 1.21
N ASP A 88 4.39 4.76 0.30
CA ASP A 88 4.14 3.62 -0.57
C ASP A 88 4.52 3.99 -2.00
N PHE A 89 5.26 3.12 -2.69
CA PHE A 89 5.66 3.32 -4.08
C PHE A 89 4.54 2.86 -5.00
N ALA A 90 3.42 3.56 -4.90
CA ALA A 90 2.13 3.13 -5.40
C ALA A 90 2.00 3.14 -6.93
N ASN A 91 1.21 2.21 -7.45
CA ASN A 91 0.68 2.26 -8.80
C ASN A 91 -0.46 3.29 -8.90
N LYS A 92 -0.72 3.83 -10.10
CA LYS A 92 -1.89 4.70 -10.35
C LYS A 92 -3.22 4.03 -9.98
N TYR A 93 -3.26 2.70 -10.04
CA TYR A 93 -4.31 1.88 -9.45
C TYR A 93 -3.79 1.31 -8.13
N ILE A 94 -4.26 1.87 -7.01
CA ILE A 94 -3.83 1.52 -5.65
C ILE A 94 -3.80 -0.01 -5.46
N GLY A 95 -2.70 -0.51 -4.88
CA GLY A 95 -2.46 -1.93 -4.65
C GLY A 95 -1.87 -2.66 -5.86
N GLY A 96 -1.75 -2.00 -7.02
CA GLY A 96 -1.02 -2.49 -8.18
C GLY A 96 -1.36 -3.93 -8.55
N GLY A 97 -0.32 -4.79 -8.53
CA GLY A 97 -0.42 -6.21 -8.85
C GLY A 97 -0.67 -7.12 -7.65
N VAL A 98 -1.16 -6.61 -6.51
CA VAL A 98 -1.24 -7.39 -5.26
C VAL A 98 -2.10 -8.63 -5.39
N LEU A 99 -3.23 -8.56 -6.11
CA LEU A 99 -4.07 -9.73 -6.40
C LEU A 99 -3.59 -10.55 -7.61
N GLY A 100 -2.49 -10.15 -8.24
CA GLY A 100 -1.88 -10.82 -9.39
C GLY A 100 -0.42 -11.19 -9.12
N SER A 101 0.45 -10.92 -10.09
CA SER A 101 1.87 -11.30 -10.07
C SER A 101 2.80 -10.30 -9.37
N GLY A 102 2.31 -9.11 -9.01
CA GLY A 102 3.12 -8.05 -8.39
C GLY A 102 3.66 -8.50 -7.03
N CYS A 103 4.93 -8.24 -6.72
CA CYS A 103 5.55 -8.69 -5.47
C CYS A 103 6.75 -7.80 -5.13
N VAL A 104 6.56 -6.49 -5.29
CA VAL A 104 7.54 -5.47 -4.92
C VAL A 104 7.01 -4.68 -3.72
N GLN A 105 7.56 -3.49 -3.46
CA GLN A 105 7.32 -2.76 -2.21
C GLN A 105 5.81 -2.55 -1.91
N GLU A 106 5.01 -2.06 -2.87
CA GLU A 106 3.55 -1.87 -2.71
C GLU A 106 2.84 -3.19 -2.40
N GLU A 107 3.01 -4.23 -3.22
CA GLU A 107 2.27 -5.49 -3.00
C GLU A 107 2.68 -6.22 -1.73
N ILE A 108 3.96 -6.13 -1.33
CA ILE A 108 4.42 -6.68 -0.05
C ILE A 108 3.73 -5.92 1.08
N ARG A 109 3.63 -4.58 1.01
CA ARG A 109 2.97 -3.78 2.04
C ARG A 109 1.48 -4.12 2.16
N PHE A 110 0.76 -4.24 1.04
CA PHE A 110 -0.65 -4.65 1.02
C PHE A 110 -0.88 -6.12 1.43
N SER A 111 0.16 -6.96 1.36
CA SER A 111 0.10 -8.35 1.85
C SER A 111 0.30 -8.41 3.36
N MET A 112 1.15 -7.56 3.93
CA MET A 112 1.39 -7.50 5.39
C MET A 112 0.31 -6.71 6.13
N CYS A 113 -0.12 -5.57 5.59
CA CYS A 113 -1.16 -4.72 6.15
C CYS A 113 -2.45 -4.90 5.35
N ARG A 114 -3.20 -5.96 5.67
CA ARG A 114 -4.24 -6.44 4.76
C ARG A 114 -5.44 -5.49 4.66
N GLU A 115 -5.68 -4.64 5.65
CA GLU A 115 -6.77 -3.67 5.60
C GLU A 115 -6.54 -2.53 4.58
N MET A 116 -5.37 -2.48 3.93
CA MET A 116 -5.10 -1.55 2.83
C MET A 116 -5.78 -1.95 1.51
N LEU A 117 -6.14 -3.23 1.33
CA LEU A 117 -6.81 -3.74 0.13
C LEU A 117 -8.33 -3.53 0.18
#